data_AF-A0A353V826-F1
#
_entry.id   AF-A0A353V826-F1
#
_cell.length_a   1.000
_cell.length_b   1.000
_cell.length_c   1.000
_cell.angle_alpha   90.00
_cell.angle_beta   90.00
_cell.angle_gamma   90.00
#
_symmetry.space_group_name_H-M   'P 1'
#
loop_
_entity.id
_entity.type
_entity.pdbx_description
1 polymer ?
#
loop_
_entity_poly.entity_id
_entity_poly.type
_entity_poly.pdbx_seq_one_letter_code
_entity_poly.pdbx_strand_id
1 'polypeptide(L)'
;MNRWIRSGWRSVRARWSPSSRAPVPQSSTISVPSAARTSMHDVLPPYRAVLDPGAAMDPRVPQKRTFTAPHHIPNARPGPRSPLEGQAPRPATSPAPTGGARDAPGSAPAIRLECGAAPKPRRRRFAMTLPLIPTAVVGSHGRPGWWFAGVKAIERGEFGPADLEELLDDAADTAIRDMERAGIDIITDGEVRRLDGYVDSYYAIIKGIEPIPVRRRAGPWGYDQQTRYEAVGRIETPPGGLGIVKEFEYLRTHTTRATKATCAGPLTFGSRIHPGTTYRGVVDVAERFAEVINAELRGLVAAGARLIQIDEPARGNVSGVEMARLFNLATAGVGAKLAFHVCFGNRFGRSRFARTYEPYFPGLLEARADQFVLE
;
A
#
# COMPACT_ATOMS: atom_id res chain seq x y z
N MET A 1 41.50 -16.08 72.78
CA MET A 1 41.80 -14.62 72.77
C MET A 1 42.19 -14.21 71.35
N ASN A 2 41.52 -13.20 70.79
CA ASN A 2 41.69 -12.40 69.54
C ASN A 2 42.88 -12.58 68.57
N ARG A 3 42.58 -12.52 67.25
CA ARG A 3 42.84 -11.42 66.26
C ARG A 3 42.49 -11.92 64.83
N TRP A 4 42.04 -11.12 63.85
CA TRP A 4 42.86 -10.20 63.01
C TRP A 4 41.99 -9.28 62.09
N ILE A 5 42.55 -8.13 61.68
CA ILE A 5 41.95 -7.03 60.88
C ILE A 5 42.88 -6.56 59.73
N ARG A 6 42.23 -6.17 58.61
CA ARG A 6 42.44 -5.18 57.49
C ARG A 6 43.55 -4.10 57.62
N SER A 7 43.97 -3.28 56.63
CA SER A 7 43.79 -3.05 55.16
C SER A 7 44.77 -1.91 54.76
N GLY A 8 45.20 -1.83 53.48
CA GLY A 8 46.14 -0.79 52.98
C GLY A 8 45.54 0.23 51.98
N TRP A 9 46.38 1.19 51.55
CA TRP A 9 46.15 2.12 50.41
C TRP A 9 47.48 2.33 49.63
N ARG A 10 47.40 2.47 48.30
CA ARG A 10 48.51 2.74 47.36
C ARG A 10 48.29 4.08 46.64
N SER A 11 49.36 4.79 46.32
CA SER A 11 49.40 5.95 45.40
C SER A 11 50.30 5.67 44.19
N VAL A 12 49.88 6.04 42.98
CA VAL A 12 50.66 5.96 41.73
C VAL A 12 50.91 7.38 41.20
N ARG A 13 52.14 7.67 40.74
CA ARG A 13 52.55 8.97 40.16
C ARG A 13 52.00 9.15 38.74
N ALA A 14 51.57 10.37 38.44
CA ALA A 14 51.11 10.84 37.14
C ALA A 14 52.21 11.53 36.33
N ARG A 15 52.07 11.55 35.00
CA ARG A 15 52.77 12.49 34.09
C ARG A 15 51.79 12.90 32.98
N TRP A 16 51.11 14.04 33.14
CA TRP A 16 50.18 14.64 32.15
C TRP A 16 50.28 16.17 32.25
N SER A 17 50.36 16.85 31.10
CA SER A 17 50.47 18.32 30.98
C SER A 17 49.16 18.91 30.44
N PRO A 18 48.66 20.04 30.99
CA PRO A 18 48.36 21.21 30.15
C PRO A 18 48.41 22.59 30.85
N SER A 19 48.20 23.66 30.04
CA SER A 19 47.62 25.00 30.35
C SER A 19 48.62 26.18 30.19
N SER A 20 48.28 27.37 29.67
CA SER A 20 47.04 28.14 29.89
C SER A 20 46.78 29.31 28.91
N ARG A 21 45.47 29.63 28.71
CA ARG A 21 44.81 30.92 28.36
C ARG A 21 44.63 31.34 26.88
N ALA A 22 43.37 31.68 26.57
CA ALA A 22 42.86 32.30 25.33
C ALA A 22 43.16 33.82 25.26
N PRO A 23 43.02 34.48 24.08
CA PRO A 23 41.72 35.06 23.68
C PRO A 23 41.43 35.07 22.15
N VAL A 24 40.18 35.39 21.79
CA VAL A 24 39.69 35.73 20.43
C VAL A 24 40.12 37.17 20.09
N PRO A 25 40.42 37.55 18.81
CA PRO A 25 39.51 38.49 18.13
C PRO A 25 39.44 38.41 16.57
N GLN A 26 38.31 38.94 16.09
CA GLN A 26 38.05 39.78 14.90
C GLN A 26 38.09 39.24 13.46
N SER A 27 36.90 39.36 12.86
CA SER A 27 36.59 39.52 11.45
C SER A 27 37.43 40.60 10.76
N SER A 28 37.83 40.35 9.51
CA SER A 28 38.13 41.39 8.52
C SER A 28 37.17 41.26 7.33
N THR A 29 36.33 42.27 7.16
CA THR A 29 35.54 42.51 5.95
C THR A 29 36.48 42.96 4.83
N ILE A 30 36.47 42.29 3.68
CA ILE A 30 36.94 42.88 2.43
C ILE A 30 35.74 43.05 1.50
N SER A 31 35.60 44.25 0.97
CA SER A 31 34.54 44.71 0.07
C SER A 31 34.73 44.18 -1.35
N VAL A 32 33.60 43.87 -1.98
CA VAL A 32 33.38 43.34 -3.34
C VAL A 32 33.95 44.27 -4.44
N PRO A 33 34.19 43.75 -5.66
CA PRO A 33 33.47 44.32 -6.80
C PRO A 33 32.70 43.28 -7.61
N SER A 34 31.53 43.71 -8.09
CA SER A 34 30.60 42.96 -8.93
C SER A 34 31.20 42.64 -10.31
N ALA A 35 31.24 41.37 -10.68
CA ALA A 35 30.98 40.89 -12.05
C ALA A 35 31.03 39.36 -12.10
N ALA A 36 30.23 38.79 -13.00
CA ALA A 36 30.22 37.41 -13.45
C ALA A 36 29.65 36.34 -12.48
N ARG A 37 28.33 36.17 -12.60
CA ARG A 37 27.64 34.88 -12.41
C ARG A 37 28.31 33.85 -13.33
N THR A 38 28.94 32.80 -12.79
CA THR A 38 29.12 31.52 -13.50
C THR A 38 29.07 30.35 -12.50
N SER A 39 28.07 29.49 -12.72
CA SER A 39 28.08 28.02 -12.66
C SER A 39 28.94 27.31 -11.59
N MET A 40 28.29 26.55 -10.71
CA MET A 40 28.92 25.44 -9.95
C MET A 40 28.08 24.17 -10.14
N HIS A 41 28.27 23.49 -11.27
CA HIS A 41 28.08 22.04 -11.41
C HIS A 41 29.29 21.55 -12.22
N ASP A 42 30.37 21.21 -11.52
CA ASP A 42 31.48 20.45 -12.10
C ASP A 42 30.98 19.02 -12.36
N VAL A 43 30.62 18.77 -13.61
CA VAL A 43 30.37 17.43 -14.14
C VAL A 43 31.72 16.88 -14.59
N LEU A 44 32.25 15.89 -13.87
CA LEU A 44 33.41 15.12 -14.33
C LEU A 44 33.04 14.37 -15.64
N PRO A 45 33.93 14.33 -16.65
CA PRO A 45 33.65 13.63 -17.90
C PRO A 45 33.69 12.10 -17.70
N PRO A 46 32.95 11.32 -18.51
CA PRO A 46 32.95 9.87 -18.39
C PRO A 46 34.26 9.28 -18.91
N TYR A 47 34.85 8.36 -18.15
CA TYR A 47 35.97 7.53 -18.59
C TYR A 47 35.57 6.76 -19.86
N ARG A 48 36.32 6.99 -20.95
CA ARG A 48 36.27 6.16 -22.16
C ARG A 48 37.36 5.09 -22.03
N ALA A 49 36.93 3.83 -22.08
CA ALA A 49 37.70 2.58 -21.98
C ALA A 49 37.97 2.03 -20.57
N VAL A 50 37.45 0.81 -20.34
CA VAL A 50 37.87 -0.10 -19.28
C VAL A 50 38.65 -1.21 -19.99
N LEU A 51 39.94 -1.34 -19.67
CA LEU A 51 40.75 -2.48 -20.06
C LEU A 51 40.51 -3.59 -19.01
N ASP A 52 40.15 -4.77 -19.51
CA ASP A 52 39.95 -6.05 -18.81
C ASP A 52 38.59 -6.29 -18.09
N PRO A 53 38.04 -7.52 -18.15
CA PRO A 53 36.75 -7.87 -17.56
C PRO A 53 36.90 -8.07 -16.05
N GLY A 54 36.82 -6.98 -15.30
CA GLY A 54 36.65 -7.03 -13.85
C GLY A 54 35.31 -7.67 -13.47
N ALA A 55 35.34 -8.64 -12.54
CA ALA A 55 34.15 -9.32 -12.03
C ALA A 55 33.06 -8.31 -11.62
N ALA A 56 31.91 -8.39 -12.29
CA ALA A 56 30.77 -7.52 -12.02
C ALA A 56 30.30 -7.71 -10.57
N MET A 57 30.40 -6.67 -9.75
CA MET A 57 29.73 -6.61 -8.46
C MET A 57 28.26 -6.22 -8.69
N ASP A 58 27.34 -7.05 -8.18
CA ASP A 58 25.89 -6.87 -8.28
C ASP A 58 25.45 -5.53 -7.62
N PRO A 59 24.69 -4.66 -8.32
CA PRO A 59 24.24 -3.37 -7.79
C PRO A 59 23.23 -3.45 -6.63
N ARG A 60 22.92 -4.63 -6.10
CA ARG A 60 21.90 -4.82 -5.04
C ARG A 60 22.41 -4.82 -3.60
N VAL A 61 23.58 -4.26 -3.30
CA VAL A 61 24.02 -4.10 -1.90
C VAL A 61 23.64 -2.69 -1.38
N PRO A 62 22.63 -2.54 -0.50
CA PRO A 62 22.41 -1.27 0.17
C PRO A 62 23.51 -1.03 1.20
N GLN A 63 24.46 -0.15 0.86
CA GLN A 63 25.36 0.45 1.84
C GLN A 63 24.62 1.59 2.57
N LYS A 64 24.31 1.35 3.85
CA LYS A 64 24.39 2.28 5.01
C LYS A 64 23.49 1.77 6.14
N ARG A 65 24.09 1.13 7.14
CA ARG A 65 23.47 0.95 8.47
C ARG A 65 23.89 2.14 9.33
N THR A 66 22.94 3.01 9.67
CA THR A 66 23.15 4.06 10.69
C THR A 66 22.58 3.53 12.00
N PHE A 67 23.43 3.22 12.96
CA PHE A 67 23.02 2.92 14.33
C PHE A 67 22.67 4.22 15.05
N THR A 68 21.48 4.31 15.63
CA THR A 68 21.13 5.38 16.58
C THR A 68 21.32 4.84 17.98
N ALA A 69 22.32 5.35 18.71
CA ALA A 69 22.50 5.06 20.13
C ALA A 69 21.42 5.80 20.95
N PRO A 70 20.91 5.23 22.05
CA PRO A 70 19.92 5.90 22.89
C PRO A 70 20.55 7.07 23.66
N HIS A 71 19.93 8.25 23.56
CA HIS A 71 20.31 9.41 24.37
C HIS A 71 19.81 9.27 25.81
N HIS A 72 20.74 9.46 26.74
CA HIS A 72 20.52 9.61 28.18
C HIS A 72 19.73 10.90 28.47
N ILE A 73 18.60 10.80 29.16
CA ILE A 73 17.87 11.95 29.73
C ILE A 73 18.33 12.11 31.20
N PRO A 74 18.77 13.29 31.67
CA PRO A 74 19.08 13.50 33.08
C PRO A 74 17.79 13.72 33.90
N ASN A 75 17.75 13.08 35.07
CA ASN A 75 16.69 13.16 36.09
C ASN A 75 16.35 14.60 36.50
N ALA A 76 15.07 14.99 36.37
CA ALA A 76 14.48 16.11 37.09
C ALA A 76 13.63 15.61 38.27
N ARG A 77 13.90 16.15 39.47
CA ARG A 77 13.24 15.82 40.75
C ARG A 77 11.77 16.31 40.75
N PRO A 78 10.83 15.61 41.41
CA PRO A 78 9.45 16.06 41.54
C PRO A 78 9.28 17.07 42.70
N GLY A 79 8.71 18.24 42.40
CA GLY A 79 8.14 19.18 43.38
C GLY A 79 6.64 18.93 43.59
N PRO A 80 6.03 19.41 44.69
CA PRO A 80 4.75 18.90 45.19
C PRO A 80 3.54 19.40 44.42
N ARG A 81 2.52 18.53 44.34
CA ARG A 81 1.18 18.80 43.80
C ARG A 81 0.31 19.49 44.87
N SER A 82 -0.48 20.47 44.44
CA SER A 82 -1.72 20.89 45.13
C SER A 82 -2.94 20.60 44.24
N PRO A 83 -4.10 20.25 44.83
CA PRO A 83 -5.25 19.71 44.11
C PRO A 83 -6.25 20.80 43.72
N LEU A 84 -6.92 20.61 42.58
CA LEU A 84 -8.19 21.30 42.30
C LEU A 84 -9.26 20.26 41.96
N GLU A 85 -10.31 20.32 42.77
CA GLU A 85 -11.57 19.60 42.73
C GLU A 85 -12.38 19.94 41.47
N GLY A 86 -13.24 19.02 41.06
CA GLY A 86 -14.20 19.24 39.97
C GLY A 86 -14.98 17.98 39.63
N GLN A 87 -15.95 17.64 40.48
CA GLN A 87 -16.87 16.52 40.36
C GLN A 87 -17.73 16.56 39.08
N ALA A 88 -17.97 15.37 38.53
CA ALA A 88 -19.01 15.08 37.54
C ALA A 88 -20.41 14.96 38.20
N PRO A 89 -21.47 14.89 37.39
CA PRO A 89 -22.43 13.80 37.62
C PRO A 89 -22.85 13.05 36.35
N ARG A 90 -22.97 11.73 36.51
CA ARG A 90 -23.61 10.78 35.58
C ARG A 90 -25.12 10.72 35.85
N PRO A 91 -25.99 10.42 34.86
CA PRO A 91 -27.37 10.06 35.13
C PRO A 91 -27.54 8.55 35.37
N ALA A 92 -28.61 8.27 36.12
CA ALA A 92 -28.89 7.05 36.87
C ALA A 92 -29.59 5.94 36.07
N THR A 93 -29.32 4.71 36.51
CA THR A 93 -30.05 3.47 36.21
C THR A 93 -31.34 3.37 37.02
N SER A 94 -32.42 2.88 36.40
CA SER A 94 -33.64 2.44 37.08
C SER A 94 -34.06 1.02 36.62
N PRO A 95 -34.83 0.28 37.44
CA PRO A 95 -34.73 -1.17 37.54
C PRO A 95 -35.84 -1.96 36.82
N ALA A 96 -35.60 -3.27 36.70
CA ALA A 96 -36.55 -4.27 36.17
C ALA A 96 -37.69 -4.60 37.16
N PRO A 97 -38.87 -5.03 36.68
CA PRO A 97 -39.84 -5.74 37.49
C PRO A 97 -39.82 -7.25 37.24
N THR A 98 -39.91 -7.99 38.35
CA THR A 98 -40.21 -9.41 38.48
C THR A 98 -41.72 -9.67 38.43
N GLY A 99 -42.13 -10.80 37.83
CA GLY A 99 -43.36 -11.50 38.24
C GLY A 99 -44.17 -12.17 37.13
N GLY A 100 -44.45 -13.47 37.31
CA GLY A 100 -45.73 -14.07 36.87
C GLY A 100 -45.65 -15.18 35.82
N ALA A 101 -45.48 -16.43 36.26
CA ALA A 101 -45.76 -17.64 35.49
C ALA A 101 -47.27 -17.89 35.39
N ARG A 102 -47.78 -18.23 34.20
CA ARG A 102 -48.98 -19.08 33.97
C ARG A 102 -48.92 -19.79 32.62
N ASP A 103 -48.85 -21.12 32.70
CA ASP A 103 -49.46 -22.19 31.90
C ASP A 103 -49.66 -22.04 30.38
N ALA A 104 -49.04 -22.98 29.65
CA ALA A 104 -49.33 -23.36 28.27
C ALA A 104 -50.61 -24.23 28.19
N PRO A 105 -51.22 -24.46 26.99
CA PRO A 105 -50.67 -25.50 26.10
C PRO A 105 -50.82 -25.21 24.59
N GLY A 106 -49.97 -25.84 23.77
CA GLY A 106 -50.14 -25.85 22.31
C GLY A 106 -48.87 -26.20 21.55
N SER A 107 -48.51 -27.47 21.55
CA SER A 107 -47.36 -28.06 20.84
C SER A 107 -47.54 -28.07 19.31
N ALA A 108 -46.61 -27.47 18.58
CA ALA A 108 -46.27 -27.77 17.19
C ALA A 108 -44.73 -27.83 17.05
N PRO A 109 -44.16 -28.74 16.26
CA PRO A 109 -42.74 -29.05 16.33
C PRO A 109 -41.90 -27.91 15.73
N ALA A 110 -40.98 -27.37 16.54
CA ALA A 110 -39.96 -26.46 16.07
C ALA A 110 -38.96 -27.25 15.20
N ILE A 111 -38.98 -27.00 13.90
CA ILE A 111 -37.93 -27.43 12.97
C ILE A 111 -36.67 -26.67 13.37
N ARG A 112 -35.74 -27.38 14.00
CA ARG A 112 -34.39 -26.88 14.31
C ARG A 112 -33.65 -26.74 12.98
N LEU A 113 -33.61 -25.53 12.41
CA LEU A 113 -32.66 -25.21 11.36
C LEU A 113 -31.26 -25.19 12.00
N GLU A 114 -30.58 -26.32 11.95
CA GLU A 114 -29.13 -26.35 12.11
C GLU A 114 -28.53 -25.50 10.98
N CYS A 115 -27.97 -24.35 11.36
CA CYS A 115 -27.12 -23.54 10.50
C CYS A 115 -25.79 -24.29 10.32
N GLY A 116 -25.80 -25.33 9.50
CA GLY A 116 -24.60 -25.98 8.99
C GLY A 116 -23.97 -25.06 7.96
N ALA A 117 -22.73 -24.64 8.19
CA ALA A 117 -21.92 -23.94 7.20
C ALA A 117 -21.92 -24.77 5.90
N ALA A 118 -22.55 -24.24 4.85
CA ALA A 118 -22.63 -24.92 3.57
C ALA A 118 -21.21 -25.23 3.04
N PRO A 119 -20.95 -26.46 2.58
CA PRO A 119 -19.64 -26.82 2.06
C PRO A 119 -19.33 -25.96 0.83
N LYS A 120 -18.14 -25.31 0.85
CA LYS A 120 -17.66 -24.49 -0.27
C LYS A 120 -17.73 -25.33 -1.56
N PRO A 121 -18.34 -24.82 -2.66
CA PRO A 121 -18.36 -25.56 -3.92
C PRO A 121 -16.92 -25.87 -4.35
N ARG A 122 -16.62 -27.15 -4.56
CA ARG A 122 -15.30 -27.61 -5.00
C ARG A 122 -15.04 -27.06 -6.40
N ARG A 123 -14.37 -25.91 -6.47
CA ARG A 123 -13.85 -25.33 -7.71
C ARG A 123 -12.97 -26.38 -8.37
N ARG A 124 -13.24 -26.71 -9.64
CA ARG A 124 -12.43 -27.62 -10.46
C ARG A 124 -10.98 -27.12 -10.44
N ARG A 125 -10.11 -27.81 -9.71
CA ARG A 125 -8.65 -27.60 -9.74
C ARG A 125 -8.14 -28.09 -11.09
N PHE A 126 -7.99 -27.19 -12.07
CA PHE A 126 -7.09 -27.46 -13.18
C PHE A 126 -5.66 -27.31 -12.64
N ALA A 127 -4.93 -28.42 -12.63
CA ALA A 127 -3.55 -28.46 -12.19
C ALA A 127 -2.66 -27.90 -13.31
N MET A 128 -2.41 -26.59 -13.29
CA MET A 128 -1.10 -26.13 -13.73
C MET A 128 -0.10 -26.77 -12.79
N THR A 129 0.89 -27.50 -13.32
CA THR A 129 1.92 -28.16 -12.51
C THR A 129 2.88 -27.10 -11.97
N LEU A 130 2.38 -26.29 -11.04
CA LEU A 130 3.18 -25.35 -10.27
C LEU A 130 4.07 -26.14 -9.30
N PRO A 131 5.27 -25.65 -8.98
CA PRO A 131 6.10 -26.25 -7.94
C PRO A 131 5.39 -26.17 -6.58
N LEU A 132 5.87 -26.94 -5.60
CA LEU A 132 5.30 -26.99 -4.25
C LEU A 132 5.21 -25.59 -3.60
N ILE A 133 6.22 -24.74 -3.87
CA ILE A 133 6.28 -23.35 -3.42
C ILE A 133 6.39 -22.47 -4.66
N PRO A 134 5.26 -22.06 -5.27
CA PRO A 134 5.28 -21.22 -6.46
C PRO A 134 5.68 -19.78 -6.13
N THR A 135 6.48 -19.21 -7.01
CA THR A 135 6.87 -17.81 -7.02
C THR A 135 5.84 -16.98 -7.80
N ALA A 136 5.52 -15.80 -7.30
CA ALA A 136 4.63 -14.87 -7.97
C ALA A 136 5.03 -13.43 -7.62
N VAL A 137 4.83 -12.52 -8.56
CA VAL A 137 4.88 -11.08 -8.28
C VAL A 137 3.58 -10.64 -7.60
N VAL A 138 3.57 -9.49 -6.92
CA VAL A 138 2.34 -8.91 -6.36
C VAL A 138 1.47 -8.32 -7.47
N GLY A 139 2.05 -7.54 -8.38
CA GLY A 139 1.34 -6.87 -9.48
C GLY A 139 2.32 -6.03 -10.30
N SER A 140 2.37 -4.73 -10.02
CA SER A 140 3.17 -3.74 -10.73
C SER A 140 4.64 -4.14 -10.92
N HIS A 141 5.16 -3.89 -12.11
CA HIS A 141 6.58 -4.04 -12.45
C HIS A 141 7.29 -2.68 -12.55
N GLY A 142 8.61 -2.69 -12.52
CA GLY A 142 9.42 -1.49 -12.71
C GLY A 142 9.19 -0.89 -14.11
N ARG A 143 8.80 0.38 -14.17
CA ARG A 143 8.63 1.08 -15.45
C ARG A 143 9.99 1.59 -15.95
N PRO A 144 10.38 1.27 -17.20
CA PRO A 144 11.66 1.74 -17.73
C PRO A 144 11.66 3.26 -17.95
N GLY A 145 12.84 3.87 -18.01
CA GLY A 145 12.98 5.33 -18.13
C GLY A 145 12.27 5.92 -19.37
N TRP A 146 12.27 5.19 -20.48
CA TRP A 146 11.60 5.59 -21.72
C TRP A 146 10.08 5.63 -21.59
N TRP A 147 9.48 4.80 -20.72
CA TRP A 147 8.04 4.81 -20.45
C TRP A 147 7.63 6.17 -19.87
N PHE A 148 8.40 6.68 -18.91
CA PHE A 148 8.17 8.00 -18.31
C PHE A 148 8.38 9.14 -19.33
N ALA A 149 9.39 9.01 -20.19
CA ALA A 149 9.66 10.01 -21.22
C ALA A 149 8.51 10.11 -22.23
N GLY A 150 8.00 8.96 -22.70
CA GLY A 150 6.93 8.92 -23.68
C GLY A 150 5.55 9.26 -23.12
N VAL A 151 5.21 8.85 -21.87
CA VAL A 151 3.98 9.34 -21.21
C VAL A 151 4.01 10.87 -21.10
N LYS A 152 5.14 11.46 -20.71
CA LYS A 152 5.26 12.92 -20.69
C LYS A 152 5.19 13.56 -22.09
N ALA A 153 5.61 12.86 -23.14
CA ALA A 153 5.47 13.32 -24.52
C ALA A 153 3.99 13.34 -24.95
N ILE A 154 3.22 12.31 -24.56
CA ILE A 154 1.76 12.27 -24.73
C ILE A 154 1.09 13.43 -24.00
N GLU A 155 1.45 13.67 -22.72
CA GLU A 155 0.91 14.79 -21.94
C GLU A 155 1.19 16.16 -22.58
N ARG A 156 2.33 16.30 -23.28
CA ARG A 156 2.71 17.50 -24.04
C ARG A 156 2.11 17.57 -25.44
N GLY A 157 1.41 16.52 -25.89
CA GLY A 157 0.85 16.43 -27.24
C GLY A 157 1.90 16.19 -28.34
N GLU A 158 3.09 15.71 -27.99
CA GLU A 158 4.17 15.38 -28.95
C GLU A 158 3.96 14.00 -29.57
N PHE A 159 3.32 13.08 -28.84
CA PHE A 159 2.94 11.74 -29.29
C PHE A 159 1.43 11.66 -29.46
N GLY A 160 0.98 10.79 -30.36
CA GLY A 160 -0.42 10.49 -30.61
C GLY A 160 -0.91 9.20 -29.93
N PRO A 161 -2.21 8.87 -30.09
CA PRO A 161 -2.79 7.66 -29.48
C PRO A 161 -2.11 6.35 -29.90
N ALA A 162 -1.65 6.24 -31.15
CA ALA A 162 -0.96 5.05 -31.64
C ALA A 162 0.41 4.87 -30.97
N ASP A 163 1.16 5.98 -30.81
CA ASP A 163 2.45 5.96 -30.11
C ASP A 163 2.28 5.55 -28.63
N LEU A 164 1.18 5.95 -27.98
CA LEU A 164 0.86 5.51 -26.62
C LEU A 164 0.55 4.01 -26.57
N GLU A 165 -0.22 3.49 -27.52
CA GLU A 165 -0.55 2.07 -27.56
C GLU A 165 0.71 1.22 -27.75
N GLU A 166 1.56 1.56 -28.73
CA GLU A 166 2.86 0.91 -28.97
C GLU A 166 3.75 0.98 -27.73
N LEU A 167 3.92 2.16 -27.13
CA LEU A 167 4.71 2.36 -25.91
C LEU A 167 4.24 1.47 -24.74
N LEU A 168 2.92 1.34 -24.58
CA LEU A 168 2.34 0.54 -23.50
C LEU A 168 2.43 -0.97 -23.76
N ASP A 169 2.29 -1.38 -25.03
CA ASP A 169 2.50 -2.75 -25.48
C ASP A 169 3.95 -3.18 -25.19
N ASP A 170 4.93 -2.41 -25.67
CA ASP A 170 6.37 -2.66 -25.45
C ASP A 170 6.74 -2.73 -23.97
N ALA A 171 6.07 -1.93 -23.13
CA ALA A 171 6.32 -1.91 -21.69
C ALA A 171 5.81 -3.19 -21.02
N ALA A 172 4.65 -3.68 -21.45
CA ALA A 172 4.05 -4.90 -20.92
C ALA A 172 4.90 -6.10 -21.34
N ASP A 173 5.31 -6.10 -22.61
CA ASP A 173 6.19 -7.09 -23.21
C ASP A 173 7.56 -7.17 -22.49
N THR A 174 8.12 -6.01 -22.12
CA THR A 174 9.36 -5.94 -21.32
C THR A 174 9.16 -6.57 -19.95
N ALA A 175 8.06 -6.23 -19.25
CA ALA A 175 7.77 -6.77 -17.92
C ALA A 175 7.54 -8.29 -17.94
N ILE A 176 6.78 -8.79 -18.93
CA ILE A 176 6.53 -10.21 -19.15
C ILE A 176 7.86 -10.96 -19.35
N ARG A 177 8.70 -10.49 -20.28
CA ARG A 177 9.98 -11.12 -20.59
C ARG A 177 10.94 -11.10 -19.40
N ASP A 178 10.96 -10.03 -18.60
CA ASP A 178 11.79 -9.97 -17.41
C ASP A 178 11.34 -10.99 -16.35
N MET A 179 10.04 -11.10 -16.08
CA MET A 179 9.50 -12.10 -15.15
C MET A 179 9.73 -13.54 -15.63
N GLU A 180 9.60 -13.80 -16.93
CA GLU A 180 9.89 -15.12 -17.52
C GLU A 180 11.38 -15.47 -17.40
N ARG A 181 12.27 -14.53 -17.72
CA ARG A 181 13.73 -14.69 -17.59
C ARG A 181 14.15 -14.89 -16.13
N ALA A 182 13.48 -14.22 -15.19
CA ALA A 182 13.68 -14.40 -13.76
C ALA A 182 13.17 -15.76 -13.24
N GLY A 183 12.43 -16.51 -14.06
CA GLY A 183 11.91 -17.83 -13.69
C GLY A 183 10.66 -17.78 -12.79
N ILE A 184 9.93 -16.66 -12.76
CA ILE A 184 8.72 -16.52 -11.95
C ILE A 184 7.63 -17.49 -12.45
N ASP A 185 6.98 -18.21 -11.54
CA ASP A 185 6.00 -19.24 -11.90
C ASP A 185 4.67 -18.62 -12.34
N ILE A 186 4.22 -17.58 -11.62
CA ILE A 186 2.96 -16.88 -11.88
C ILE A 186 3.25 -15.39 -12.14
N ILE A 187 2.95 -14.93 -13.35
CA ILE A 187 3.30 -13.58 -13.81
C ILE A 187 2.06 -12.71 -14.05
N THR A 188 2.29 -11.41 -14.21
CA THR A 188 1.29 -10.38 -14.57
C THR A 188 1.75 -9.64 -15.83
N ASP A 189 1.01 -8.64 -16.30
CA ASP A 189 1.46 -7.69 -17.35
C ASP A 189 2.36 -6.57 -16.79
N GLY A 190 2.49 -6.52 -15.46
CA GLY A 190 3.27 -5.49 -14.77
C GLY A 190 2.49 -4.20 -14.52
N GLU A 191 1.19 -4.15 -14.82
CA GLU A 191 0.30 -3.00 -14.58
C GLU A 191 0.82 -1.69 -15.20
N VAL A 192 1.56 -1.81 -16.30
CA VAL A 192 2.25 -0.69 -16.97
C VAL A 192 1.30 0.25 -17.69
N ARG A 193 0.08 -0.23 -18.00
CA ARG A 193 -1.00 0.55 -18.64
C ARG A 193 -1.73 1.48 -17.68
N ARG A 194 -1.47 1.37 -16.37
CA ARG A 194 -2.09 2.20 -15.33
C ARG A 194 -1.31 3.51 -15.18
N LEU A 195 -1.65 4.47 -16.05
CA LEU A 195 -0.99 5.78 -16.10
C LEU A 195 -1.19 6.53 -14.77
N ASP A 196 -0.12 7.18 -14.29
CA ASP A 196 -0.08 8.10 -13.13
C ASP A 196 -0.50 7.61 -11.74
N GLY A 197 -0.69 6.31 -11.57
CA GLY A 197 -0.86 5.69 -10.26
C GLY A 197 -1.52 4.34 -10.36
N TYR A 198 -1.74 3.70 -9.21
CA TYR A 198 -2.38 2.38 -9.16
C TYR A 198 -3.84 2.41 -9.65
N VAL A 199 -4.58 3.50 -9.37
CA VAL A 199 -6.00 3.65 -9.74
C VAL A 199 -6.34 4.92 -10.53
N ASP A 200 -5.34 5.76 -10.78
CA ASP A 200 -5.54 7.15 -11.22
C ASP A 200 -6.14 7.20 -12.63
N SER A 201 -5.65 6.36 -13.54
CA SER A 201 -6.19 6.21 -14.90
C SER A 201 -7.65 5.73 -14.94
N TYR A 202 -8.09 4.94 -13.95
CA TYR A 202 -9.47 4.45 -13.91
C TYR A 202 -10.48 5.54 -13.57
N TYR A 203 -10.11 6.51 -12.73
CA TYR A 203 -11.01 7.62 -12.42
C TYR A 203 -11.31 8.51 -13.62
N ALA A 204 -10.42 8.53 -14.63
CA ALA A 204 -10.66 9.27 -15.87
C ALA A 204 -11.78 8.66 -16.74
N ILE A 205 -12.05 7.36 -16.59
CA ILE A 205 -13.08 6.66 -17.37
C ILE A 205 -14.38 6.44 -16.60
N ILE A 206 -14.33 6.47 -15.26
CA ILE A 206 -15.50 6.29 -14.40
C ILE A 206 -16.49 7.46 -14.56
N LYS A 207 -17.76 7.11 -14.78
CA LYS A 207 -18.88 8.05 -14.82
C LYS A 207 -19.46 8.28 -13.42
N GLY A 208 -20.14 9.41 -13.25
CA GLY A 208 -20.82 9.75 -11.99
C GLY A 208 -19.89 10.33 -10.91
N ILE A 209 -18.66 10.68 -11.27
CA ILE A 209 -17.72 11.38 -10.40
C ILE A 209 -17.15 12.62 -11.10
N GLU A 210 -16.87 13.67 -10.34
CA GLU A 210 -16.22 14.89 -10.84
C GLU A 210 -14.96 15.21 -10.05
N PRO A 211 -13.87 15.66 -10.70
CA PRO A 211 -12.63 16.00 -10.01
C PRO A 211 -12.79 17.24 -9.13
N ILE A 212 -12.32 17.14 -7.89
CA ILE A 212 -12.23 18.26 -6.96
C ILE A 212 -10.88 18.97 -7.17
N PRO A 213 -10.84 20.32 -7.26
CA PRO A 213 -9.60 21.05 -7.43
C PRO A 213 -8.53 20.71 -6.38
N VAL A 214 -7.35 20.29 -6.85
CA VAL A 214 -6.21 19.99 -6.00
C VAL A 214 -5.69 21.28 -5.36
N ARG A 215 -5.67 21.29 -4.02
CA ARG A 215 -5.27 22.45 -3.21
C ARG A 215 -3.74 22.65 -3.17
N ARG A 216 -2.96 21.57 -3.05
CA ARG A 216 -1.49 21.63 -3.06
C ARG A 216 -0.94 21.14 -4.39
N ARG A 217 -0.23 22.02 -5.11
CA ARG A 217 0.36 21.71 -6.42
C ARG A 217 1.90 21.75 -6.44
N ALA A 218 2.53 22.18 -5.35
CA ALA A 218 3.98 22.37 -5.27
C ALA A 218 4.57 21.77 -3.99
N GLY A 219 5.87 21.44 -4.06
CA GLY A 219 6.64 20.81 -2.99
C GLY A 219 6.76 19.29 -3.15
N PRO A 220 7.43 18.61 -2.20
CA PRO A 220 7.56 17.15 -2.22
C PRO A 220 6.17 16.49 -2.32
N TRP A 221 6.06 15.52 -3.22
CA TRP A 221 4.79 14.84 -3.46
C TRP A 221 4.19 14.28 -2.16
N GLY A 222 2.88 14.49 -1.98
CA GLY A 222 2.12 14.03 -0.83
C GLY A 222 0.70 13.63 -1.21
N TYR A 223 0.01 12.91 -0.32
CA TYR A 223 -1.39 12.49 -0.54
C TYR A 223 -2.38 13.67 -0.66
N ASP A 224 -1.99 14.87 -0.21
CA ASP A 224 -2.74 16.10 -0.36
C ASP A 224 -2.57 16.77 -1.75
N GLN A 225 -1.65 16.25 -2.57
CA GLN A 225 -1.50 16.60 -3.99
C GLN A 225 -2.25 15.65 -4.93
N GLN A 226 -2.88 14.58 -4.41
CA GLN A 226 -3.69 13.67 -5.22
C GLN A 226 -5.03 14.31 -5.57
N THR A 227 -5.44 14.13 -6.83
CA THR A 227 -6.81 14.42 -7.24
C THR A 227 -7.78 13.57 -6.43
N ARG A 228 -8.76 14.25 -5.83
CA ARG A 228 -9.94 13.67 -5.22
C ARG A 228 -11.13 13.95 -6.12
N TYR A 229 -12.20 13.21 -5.93
CA TYR A 229 -13.40 13.35 -6.73
C TYR A 229 -14.61 13.43 -5.81
N GLU A 230 -15.70 14.00 -6.32
CA GLU A 230 -17.00 13.98 -5.68
C GLU A 230 -17.97 13.12 -6.49
N ALA A 231 -18.77 12.30 -5.81
CA ALA A 231 -19.83 11.55 -6.44
C ALA A 231 -21.03 12.46 -6.76
N VAL A 232 -21.17 12.80 -8.04
CA VAL A 232 -22.28 13.60 -8.58
C VAL A 232 -23.41 12.74 -9.15
N GLY A 233 -23.21 11.42 -9.21
CA GLY A 233 -24.20 10.48 -9.67
C GLY A 233 -23.82 9.03 -9.39
N ARG A 234 -24.59 8.10 -9.96
CA ARG A 234 -24.30 6.66 -9.85
C ARG A 234 -22.94 6.38 -10.50
N ILE A 235 -22.04 5.74 -9.73
CA ILE A 235 -20.69 5.41 -10.18
C ILE A 235 -20.79 4.26 -11.15
N GLU A 236 -20.33 4.43 -12.39
CA GLU A 236 -20.45 3.43 -13.45
C GLU A 236 -19.22 3.44 -14.34
N THR A 237 -18.91 2.28 -14.93
CA THR A 237 -17.85 2.16 -15.95
C THR A 237 -18.44 2.34 -17.34
N PRO A 238 -17.63 2.77 -18.33
CA PRO A 238 -18.03 2.74 -19.72
C PRO A 238 -18.20 1.29 -20.22
N PRO A 239 -18.74 1.09 -21.44
CA PRO A 239 -18.63 -0.20 -22.12
C PRO A 239 -17.17 -0.68 -22.13
N GLY A 240 -16.94 -1.95 -21.80
CA GLY A 240 -15.58 -2.49 -21.64
C GLY A 240 -15.02 -2.45 -20.21
N GLY A 241 -15.76 -1.88 -19.25
CA GLY A 241 -15.44 -1.99 -17.82
C GLY A 241 -14.29 -1.09 -17.38
N LEU A 242 -13.44 -1.61 -16.48
CA LEU A 242 -12.25 -0.92 -15.98
C LEU A 242 -11.05 -1.03 -16.94
N GLY A 243 -11.13 -1.90 -17.96
CA GLY A 243 -10.04 -2.15 -18.91
C GLY A 243 -9.05 -3.23 -18.48
N ILE A 244 -9.24 -3.82 -17.29
CA ILE A 244 -8.39 -4.90 -16.74
C ILE A 244 -8.56 -6.17 -17.56
N VAL A 245 -9.75 -6.40 -18.14
CA VAL A 245 -9.97 -7.51 -19.08
C VAL A 245 -9.05 -7.40 -20.30
N LYS A 246 -8.91 -6.22 -20.92
CA LYS A 246 -8.00 -6.00 -22.06
C LYS A 246 -6.54 -6.21 -21.66
N GLU A 247 -6.13 -5.71 -20.47
CA GLU A 247 -4.80 -5.95 -19.89
C GLU A 247 -4.52 -7.46 -19.77
N PHE A 248 -5.47 -8.23 -19.22
CA PHE A 248 -5.32 -9.66 -19.01
C PHE A 248 -5.33 -10.47 -20.32
N GLU A 249 -6.18 -10.10 -21.28
CA GLU A 249 -6.22 -10.76 -22.59
C GLU A 249 -4.88 -10.61 -23.32
N TYR A 250 -4.30 -9.41 -23.28
CA TYR A 250 -2.97 -9.15 -23.82
C TYR A 250 -1.92 -10.05 -23.14
N LEU A 251 -1.87 -10.06 -21.80
CA LEU A 251 -0.95 -10.93 -21.06
C LEU A 251 -1.06 -12.39 -21.49
N ARG A 252 -2.30 -12.90 -21.61
CA ARG A 252 -2.56 -14.30 -21.95
C ARG A 252 -2.06 -14.68 -23.34
N THR A 253 -2.01 -13.75 -24.30
CA THR A 253 -1.50 -14.03 -25.65
C THR A 253 0.02 -13.89 -25.77
N HIS A 254 0.69 -13.34 -24.76
CA HIS A 254 2.13 -13.04 -24.78
C HIS A 254 2.97 -13.93 -23.84
N THR A 255 2.36 -14.91 -23.19
CA THR A 255 3.07 -15.87 -22.33
C THR A 255 2.41 -17.25 -22.31
N THR A 256 3.20 -18.27 -21.99
CA THR A 256 2.72 -19.63 -21.67
C THR A 256 2.78 -19.93 -20.18
N ARG A 257 3.29 -19.00 -19.36
CA ARG A 257 3.34 -19.12 -17.89
C ARG A 257 1.94 -19.04 -17.28
N ALA A 258 1.83 -19.44 -16.01
CA ALA A 258 0.64 -19.15 -15.24
C ALA A 258 0.47 -17.63 -15.09
N THR A 259 -0.75 -17.14 -15.27
CA THR A 259 -1.03 -15.70 -15.22
C THR A 259 -1.95 -15.35 -14.06
N LYS A 260 -1.81 -14.13 -13.57
CA LYS A 260 -2.64 -13.53 -12.55
C LYS A 260 -3.13 -12.17 -13.02
N ALA A 261 -4.42 -11.90 -12.81
CA ALA A 261 -4.97 -10.55 -12.94
C ALA A 261 -5.00 -9.86 -11.57
N THR A 262 -4.74 -8.57 -11.54
CA THR A 262 -4.78 -7.73 -10.33
C THR A 262 -5.83 -6.65 -10.50
N CYS A 263 -6.61 -6.39 -9.45
CA CYS A 263 -7.66 -5.40 -9.44
C CYS A 263 -7.64 -4.65 -8.12
N ALA A 264 -7.74 -3.33 -8.16
CA ALA A 264 -7.86 -2.55 -6.92
C ALA A 264 -9.19 -2.86 -6.23
N GLY A 265 -9.15 -2.95 -4.90
CA GLY A 265 -10.32 -3.28 -4.10
C GLY A 265 -11.28 -2.11 -3.89
N PRO A 266 -12.48 -2.41 -3.37
CA PRO A 266 -13.53 -1.42 -3.15
C PRO A 266 -13.12 -0.23 -2.28
N LEU A 267 -12.35 -0.45 -1.21
CA LEU A 267 -11.89 0.63 -0.34
C LEU A 267 -10.87 1.50 -1.06
N THR A 268 -9.99 0.89 -1.85
CA THR A 268 -8.96 1.61 -2.60
C THR A 268 -9.57 2.51 -3.66
N PHE A 269 -10.52 1.99 -4.45
CA PHE A 269 -11.28 2.81 -5.40
C PHE A 269 -12.10 3.90 -4.69
N GLY A 270 -12.77 3.56 -3.58
CA GLY A 270 -13.56 4.52 -2.81
C GLY A 270 -12.74 5.59 -2.08
N SER A 271 -11.46 5.35 -1.79
CA SER A 271 -10.64 6.18 -0.88
C SER A 271 -10.46 7.64 -1.31
N ARG A 272 -10.67 7.94 -2.59
CA ARG A 272 -10.54 9.31 -3.15
C ARG A 272 -11.87 9.96 -3.52
N ILE A 273 -12.98 9.26 -3.30
CA ILE A 273 -14.31 9.71 -3.69
C ILE A 273 -15.05 10.24 -2.45
N HIS A 274 -15.40 11.51 -2.48
CA HIS A 274 -16.33 12.11 -1.54
C HIS A 274 -17.75 11.64 -1.90
N PRO A 275 -18.57 11.20 -0.94
CA PRO A 275 -19.90 10.64 -1.22
C PRO A 275 -20.89 11.64 -1.83
N GLY A 276 -20.61 12.94 -1.73
CA GLY A 276 -21.51 14.00 -2.18
C GLY A 276 -22.88 13.88 -1.49
N THR A 277 -23.94 14.18 -2.23
CA THR A 277 -25.33 13.90 -1.83
C THR A 277 -25.85 12.55 -2.34
N THR A 278 -25.06 11.86 -3.17
CA THR A 278 -25.47 10.62 -3.87
C THR A 278 -25.40 9.39 -2.97
N TYR A 279 -24.39 9.32 -2.09
CA TYR A 279 -24.15 8.17 -1.22
C TYR A 279 -24.22 8.56 0.25
N ARG A 280 -24.59 7.61 1.13
CA ARG A 280 -24.71 7.85 2.58
C ARG A 280 -23.36 8.12 3.26
N GLY A 281 -22.27 7.67 2.65
CA GLY A 281 -20.93 7.82 3.20
C GLY A 281 -19.89 7.05 2.39
N VAL A 282 -18.64 7.09 2.85
CA VAL A 282 -17.50 6.45 2.16
C VAL A 282 -17.63 4.93 2.04
N VAL A 283 -18.32 4.28 2.98
CA VAL A 283 -18.58 2.82 2.91
C VAL A 283 -19.60 2.49 1.82
N ASP A 284 -20.65 3.31 1.66
CA ASP A 284 -21.67 3.14 0.61
C ASP A 284 -21.06 3.35 -0.79
N VAL A 285 -20.08 4.26 -0.90
CA VAL A 285 -19.25 4.39 -2.12
C VAL A 285 -18.42 3.13 -2.36
N ALA A 286 -17.77 2.57 -1.33
CA ALA A 286 -17.01 1.33 -1.46
C ALA A 286 -17.92 0.14 -1.86
N GLU A 287 -19.12 0.02 -1.29
CA GLU A 287 -20.11 -0.99 -1.70
C GLU A 287 -20.45 -0.86 -3.19
N ARG A 288 -20.67 0.38 -3.66
CA ARG A 288 -20.91 0.61 -5.10
C ARG A 288 -19.72 0.19 -5.96
N PHE A 289 -18.49 0.47 -5.53
CA PHE A 289 -17.31 -0.02 -6.24
C PHE A 289 -17.19 -1.55 -6.20
N ALA A 290 -17.63 -2.20 -5.12
CA ALA A 290 -17.65 -3.67 -5.07
C ALA A 290 -18.53 -4.26 -6.18
N GLU A 291 -19.66 -3.63 -6.50
CA GLU A 291 -20.50 -4.03 -7.65
C GLU A 291 -19.79 -3.84 -9.00
N VAL A 292 -19.12 -2.69 -9.20
CA VAL A 292 -18.35 -2.40 -10.42
C VAL A 292 -17.20 -3.41 -10.59
N ILE A 293 -16.44 -3.64 -9.53
CA ILE A 293 -15.34 -4.59 -9.50
C ILE A 293 -15.86 -6.00 -9.78
N ASN A 294 -16.99 -6.40 -9.19
CA ASN A 294 -17.56 -7.72 -9.41
C ASN A 294 -17.88 -8.00 -10.90
N ALA A 295 -18.40 -7.00 -11.62
CA ALA A 295 -18.61 -7.10 -13.05
C ALA A 295 -17.29 -7.31 -13.82
N GLU A 296 -16.25 -6.53 -13.47
CA GLU A 296 -14.91 -6.68 -14.06
C GLU A 296 -14.31 -8.07 -13.79
N LEU A 297 -14.41 -8.56 -12.56
CA LEU A 297 -13.89 -9.88 -12.17
C LEU A 297 -14.60 -11.02 -12.90
N ARG A 298 -15.91 -10.89 -13.17
CA ARG A 298 -16.64 -11.84 -14.02
C ARG A 298 -16.17 -11.77 -15.47
N GLY A 299 -15.89 -10.58 -15.98
CA GLY A 299 -15.26 -10.37 -17.28
C GLY A 299 -13.90 -11.07 -17.37
N LEU A 300 -13.05 -10.93 -16.35
CA LEU A 300 -11.76 -11.63 -16.27
C LEU A 300 -11.92 -13.16 -16.30
N VAL A 301 -12.88 -13.70 -15.56
CA VAL A 301 -13.18 -15.14 -15.60
C VAL A 301 -13.63 -15.58 -16.99
N ALA A 302 -14.48 -14.79 -17.66
CA ALA A 302 -14.91 -15.06 -19.03
C ALA A 302 -13.74 -15.00 -20.02
N ALA A 303 -12.79 -14.08 -19.82
CA ALA A 303 -11.52 -14.02 -20.55
C ALA A 303 -10.51 -15.11 -20.14
N GLY A 304 -10.87 -16.02 -19.23
CA GLY A 304 -10.08 -17.19 -18.87
C GLY A 304 -9.14 -17.01 -17.67
N ALA A 305 -9.25 -15.92 -16.91
CA ALA A 305 -8.48 -15.71 -15.70
C ALA A 305 -8.78 -16.79 -14.66
N ARG A 306 -7.72 -17.45 -14.18
CA ARG A 306 -7.81 -18.54 -13.19
C ARG A 306 -7.33 -18.12 -11.80
N LEU A 307 -6.54 -17.05 -11.71
CA LEU A 307 -6.11 -16.41 -10.48
C LEU A 307 -6.34 -14.92 -10.59
N ILE A 308 -7.11 -14.38 -9.65
CA ILE A 308 -7.45 -12.96 -9.57
C ILE A 308 -7.06 -12.49 -8.17
N GLN A 309 -6.31 -11.39 -8.10
CA GLN A 309 -5.94 -10.75 -6.85
C GLN A 309 -6.66 -9.41 -6.70
N ILE A 310 -7.24 -9.19 -5.53
CA ILE A 310 -7.81 -7.91 -5.13
C ILE A 310 -6.84 -7.24 -4.16
N ASP A 311 -6.47 -5.98 -4.44
CA ASP A 311 -5.48 -5.26 -3.64
C ASP A 311 -6.14 -4.13 -2.84
N GLU A 312 -5.86 -4.08 -1.53
CA GLU A 312 -6.34 -3.00 -0.66
C GLU A 312 -5.20 -2.17 -0.01
N PRO A 313 -4.41 -1.43 -0.82
CA PRO A 313 -3.41 -0.50 -0.32
C PRO A 313 -4.01 0.71 0.40
N ALA A 314 -5.29 1.05 0.17
CA ALA A 314 -5.95 2.23 0.74
C ALA A 314 -7.18 1.87 1.59
N ARG A 315 -7.03 0.88 2.46
CA ARG A 315 -8.05 0.36 3.38
C ARG A 315 -8.63 1.33 4.43
N GLY A 316 -8.04 2.52 4.59
CA GLY A 316 -8.49 3.51 5.56
C GLY A 316 -8.46 3.00 7.02
N ASN A 317 -9.32 3.57 7.87
CA ASN A 317 -9.50 3.15 9.27
C ASN A 317 -10.66 2.15 9.42
N VAL A 318 -10.73 1.18 8.51
CA VAL A 318 -11.81 0.18 8.46
C VAL A 318 -11.35 -1.09 9.19
N SER A 319 -12.27 -1.77 9.88
CA SER A 319 -11.98 -3.02 10.60
C SER A 319 -11.69 -4.17 9.62
N GLY A 320 -11.00 -5.22 10.08
CA GLY A 320 -10.77 -6.41 9.26
C GLY A 320 -12.07 -7.11 8.82
N VAL A 321 -13.10 -7.11 9.65
CA VAL A 321 -14.44 -7.65 9.33
C VAL A 321 -15.06 -6.90 8.15
N GLU A 322 -14.99 -5.58 8.16
CA GLU A 322 -15.56 -4.75 7.10
C GLU A 322 -14.75 -4.85 5.80
N MET A 323 -13.42 -4.98 5.88
CA MET A 323 -12.58 -5.33 4.73
C MET A 323 -12.98 -6.67 4.12
N ALA A 324 -13.17 -7.69 4.96
CA ALA A 324 -13.62 -9.01 4.53
C ALA A 324 -15.01 -8.98 3.88
N ARG A 325 -15.95 -8.20 4.45
CA ARG A 325 -17.30 -8.00 3.90
C ARG A 325 -17.27 -7.41 2.50
N LEU A 326 -16.50 -6.33 2.29
CA LEU A 326 -16.38 -5.66 0.99
C LEU A 326 -15.66 -6.55 -0.04
N PHE A 327 -14.62 -7.28 0.37
CA PHE A 327 -13.99 -8.30 -0.48
C PHE A 327 -15.00 -9.38 -0.91
N ASN A 328 -15.81 -9.87 0.04
CA ASN A 328 -16.81 -10.90 -0.23
C ASN A 328 -17.93 -10.43 -1.16
N LEU A 329 -18.30 -9.16 -1.09
CA LEU A 329 -19.24 -8.51 -2.01
C LEU A 329 -18.63 -8.41 -3.41
N ALA A 330 -17.41 -7.88 -3.52
CA ALA A 330 -16.71 -7.71 -4.80
C ALA A 330 -16.44 -9.04 -5.53
N THR A 331 -16.26 -10.13 -4.79
CA THR A 331 -15.92 -11.45 -5.33
C THR A 331 -17.10 -12.43 -5.41
N ALA A 332 -18.32 -11.97 -5.11
CA ALA A 332 -19.51 -12.81 -5.13
C ALA A 332 -19.74 -13.48 -6.51
N GLY A 333 -19.72 -14.82 -6.52
CA GLY A 333 -19.92 -15.62 -7.74
C GLY A 333 -18.73 -15.63 -8.72
N VAL A 334 -17.58 -15.07 -8.36
CA VAL A 334 -16.39 -15.06 -9.25
C VAL A 334 -15.73 -16.43 -9.26
N GLY A 335 -15.60 -17.04 -10.45
CA GLY A 335 -15.15 -18.42 -10.69
C GLY A 335 -13.62 -18.66 -10.80
N ALA A 336 -12.76 -17.88 -10.13
CA ALA A 336 -11.29 -18.04 -10.12
C ALA A 336 -10.72 -18.37 -8.73
N LYS A 337 -9.44 -18.74 -8.63
CA LYS A 337 -8.72 -18.65 -7.35
C LYS A 337 -8.61 -17.16 -6.96
N LEU A 338 -9.00 -16.83 -5.74
CA LEU A 338 -9.06 -15.45 -5.26
C LEU A 338 -7.92 -15.17 -4.28
N ALA A 339 -7.08 -14.20 -4.59
CA ALA A 339 -6.06 -13.68 -3.69
C ALA A 339 -6.49 -12.33 -3.11
N PHE A 340 -6.19 -12.09 -1.83
CA PHE A 340 -6.43 -10.83 -1.17
C PHE A 340 -5.10 -10.24 -0.70
N HIS A 341 -4.65 -9.18 -1.38
CA HIS A 341 -3.44 -8.47 -1.00
C HIS A 341 -3.75 -7.31 -0.06
N VAL A 342 -3.15 -7.33 1.13
CA VAL A 342 -3.27 -6.26 2.12
C VAL A 342 -1.89 -5.70 2.40
N CYS A 343 -1.65 -4.47 1.95
CA CYS A 343 -0.33 -3.86 1.86
C CYS A 343 -0.28 -2.55 2.66
N PHE A 344 0.85 -2.10 3.17
CA PHE A 344 0.92 -0.91 4.02
C PHE A 344 0.88 0.42 3.26
N GLY A 345 0.65 0.35 1.94
CA GLY A 345 0.90 1.42 1.00
C GLY A 345 2.40 1.54 0.74
N ASN A 346 2.79 1.82 -0.50
CA ASN A 346 4.21 1.93 -0.84
C ASN A 346 4.48 2.97 -1.93
N ARG A 347 3.82 4.14 -1.86
CA ARG A 347 4.11 5.20 -2.85
C ARG A 347 5.48 5.79 -2.55
N PHE A 348 6.44 5.52 -3.44
CA PHE A 348 7.85 5.91 -3.30
C PHE A 348 8.54 5.38 -2.02
N GLY A 349 8.27 4.13 -1.63
CA GLY A 349 8.94 3.53 -0.47
C GLY A 349 8.30 3.85 0.89
N ARG A 350 7.20 4.62 0.91
CA ARG A 350 6.60 5.14 2.14
C ARG A 350 5.29 4.45 2.47
N SER A 351 5.23 3.84 3.66
CA SER A 351 4.00 3.27 4.20
C SER A 351 3.00 4.36 4.56
N ARG A 352 1.75 4.15 4.16
CA ARG A 352 0.60 4.96 4.55
C ARG A 352 0.05 4.55 5.91
N PHE A 353 0.21 3.28 6.27
CA PHE A 353 -0.31 2.69 7.50
C PHE A 353 0.81 2.11 8.35
N ALA A 354 0.52 1.88 9.63
CA ALA A 354 1.40 1.13 10.51
C ALA A 354 1.66 -0.27 9.91
N ARG A 355 2.92 -0.71 9.94
CA ARG A 355 3.37 -2.02 9.42
C ARG A 355 3.03 -3.16 10.39
N THR A 356 1.75 -3.28 10.73
CA THR A 356 1.20 -4.35 11.55
C THR A 356 -0.17 -4.76 11.02
N TYR A 357 -0.43 -6.07 11.04
CA TYR A 357 -1.72 -6.64 10.68
C TYR A 357 -2.63 -6.86 11.88
N GLU A 358 -2.11 -6.72 13.11
CA GLU A 358 -2.82 -6.99 14.35
C GLU A 358 -4.22 -6.34 14.43
N PRO A 359 -4.44 -5.07 14.02
CA PRO A 359 -5.77 -4.46 14.09
C PRO A 359 -6.82 -5.07 13.15
N TYR A 360 -6.39 -5.84 12.15
CA TYR A 360 -7.27 -6.43 11.13
C TYR A 360 -7.61 -7.89 11.43
N PHE A 361 -6.77 -8.57 12.20
CA PHE A 361 -7.02 -9.96 12.60
C PHE A 361 -7.74 -10.02 13.96
N PRO A 362 -8.63 -11.00 14.18
CA PRO A 362 -8.97 -12.10 13.26
C PRO A 362 -9.99 -11.75 12.18
N GLY A 363 -10.64 -10.57 12.22
CA GLY A 363 -11.78 -10.24 11.34
C GLY A 363 -11.50 -10.40 9.84
N LEU A 364 -10.28 -10.15 9.39
CA LEU A 364 -9.88 -10.34 7.99
C LEU A 364 -10.03 -11.79 7.49
N LEU A 365 -10.00 -12.78 8.40
CA LEU A 365 -10.19 -14.21 8.08
C LEU A 365 -11.61 -14.55 7.61
N GLU A 366 -12.58 -13.63 7.78
CA GLU A 366 -13.93 -13.78 7.22
C GLU A 366 -13.96 -13.58 5.69
N ALA A 367 -12.87 -13.07 5.10
CA ALA A 367 -12.75 -12.96 3.65
C ALA A 367 -12.72 -14.35 3.03
N ARG A 368 -13.57 -14.58 2.02
CA ARG A 368 -13.63 -15.81 1.22
C ARG A 368 -12.51 -15.84 0.16
N ALA A 369 -11.30 -15.45 0.56
CA ALA A 369 -10.09 -15.55 -0.25
C ALA A 369 -9.52 -16.97 -0.15
N ASP A 370 -8.90 -17.43 -1.24
CA ASP A 370 -8.12 -18.68 -1.26
C ASP A 370 -6.67 -18.45 -0.82
N GLN A 371 -6.20 -17.19 -0.88
CA GLN A 371 -4.84 -16.80 -0.57
C GLN A 371 -4.81 -15.37 -0.01
N PHE A 372 -4.07 -15.14 1.07
CA PHE A 372 -3.66 -13.81 1.48
C PHE A 372 -2.26 -13.51 0.95
N VAL A 373 -2.03 -12.28 0.49
CA VAL A 373 -0.72 -11.78 0.03
C VAL A 373 -0.33 -10.62 0.94
N LEU A 374 0.69 -10.82 1.77
CA LEU A 374 1.08 -9.92 2.86
C LEU A 374 2.55 -9.49 2.71
N GLU A 375 2.95 -8.45 3.45
CA GLU A 375 4.30 -7.85 3.52
C GLU A 375 5.07 -8.26 4.79
#